data_AF-A0A957Q2F7-F1
#
_entry.id   AF-A0A957Q2F7-F1
#
_cell.length_a   1.000
_cell.length_b   1.000
_cell.length_c   1.000
_cell.angle_alpha   90.00
_cell.angle_beta   90.00
_cell.angle_gamma   90.00
#
_symmetry.space_group_name_H-M   'P 1'
#
loop_
_entity.id
_entity.type
_entity.pdbx_description
1 polymer ?
#
loop_
_entity_poly.entity_id
_entity_poly.type
_entity_poly.pdbx_seq_one_letter_code
_entity_poly.pdbx_strand_id
1 'polypeptide(L)'
;MQYVTSVERFAIQEGREEGREKGREEGAARLLLHLVHHRFGEIPEYATEQMQHLSLTQAEALVDAVLASESLDQFLAQLPPRPEA
;
A
#
# COMPACT_ATOMS: atom_id res chain seq x y z
N MET A 1 -10.86 3.43 -44.13
CA MET A 1 -11.03 4.31 -42.95
C MET A 1 -11.93 3.58 -41.97
N GLN A 2 -11.39 3.16 -40.82
CA GLN A 2 -12.17 2.55 -39.75
C GLN A 2 -11.94 3.43 -38.51
N TYR A 3 -13.03 4.00 -38.01
CA TYR A 3 -13.03 4.92 -36.88
C TYR A 3 -12.66 4.14 -35.62
N VAL A 4 -11.38 4.21 -35.22
CA VAL A 4 -10.97 3.85 -33.86
C VAL A 4 -11.64 4.85 -32.94
N THR A 5 -12.74 4.42 -32.33
CA THR A 5 -13.55 5.24 -31.45
C THR A 5 -12.70 5.62 -30.24
N SER A 6 -12.78 6.88 -29.83
CA SER A 6 -11.96 7.45 -28.76
C SER A 6 -12.01 6.63 -27.46
N VAL A 7 -13.07 5.83 -27.25
CA VAL A 7 -13.28 4.95 -26.10
C VAL A 7 -12.20 3.86 -25.95
N GLU A 8 -11.73 3.24 -27.04
CA GLU A 8 -10.69 2.19 -26.97
C GLU A 8 -9.32 2.77 -26.56
N ARG A 9 -9.04 4.03 -26.90
CA ARG A 9 -7.84 4.74 -26.45
C ARG A 9 -7.89 5.16 -24.99
N PHE A 10 -9.08 5.47 -24.47
CA PHE A 10 -9.27 5.77 -23.06
C PHE A 10 -9.17 4.50 -22.21
N ALA A 11 -9.81 3.40 -22.60
CA ALA A 11 -9.75 2.14 -21.86
C ALA A 11 -8.33 1.55 -21.74
N ILE A 12 -7.49 1.71 -22.78
CA ILE A 12 -6.08 1.26 -22.73
C ILE A 12 -5.21 2.19 -21.87
N GLN A 13 -5.51 3.49 -21.81
CA GLN A 13 -4.79 4.41 -20.92
C GLN A 13 -5.20 4.22 -19.47
N GLU A 14 -6.50 4.13 -19.17
CA GLU A 14 -7.01 3.86 -17.83
C GLU A 14 -6.53 2.49 -17.33
N GLY A 15 -6.59 1.43 -18.14
CA GLY A 15 -6.07 0.11 -17.74
C GLY A 15 -4.55 0.09 -17.49
N ARG A 16 -3.78 1.02 -18.10
CA ARG A 16 -2.34 1.16 -17.85
C ARG A 16 -2.04 2.00 -16.61
N GLU A 17 -2.83 3.03 -16.35
CA GLU A 17 -2.73 3.86 -15.15
C GLU A 17 -3.21 3.09 -13.92
N GLU A 18 -4.36 2.43 -13.98
CA GLU A 18 -4.88 1.56 -12.92
C GLU A 18 -3.93 0.39 -12.62
N GLY A 19 -3.32 -0.22 -13.65
CA GLY A 19 -2.32 -1.28 -13.47
C GLY A 19 -1.02 -0.76 -12.83
N ARG A 20 -0.66 0.50 -13.06
CA ARG A 20 0.50 1.15 -12.43
C ARG A 20 0.21 1.60 -11.01
N GLU A 21 -0.98 2.10 -10.74
CA GLU A 21 -1.44 2.50 -9.40
C GLU A 21 -1.62 1.27 -8.50
N LYS A 22 -2.33 0.23 -8.95
CA LYS A 22 -2.42 -1.04 -8.20
C LYS A 22 -1.05 -1.67 -7.96
N GLY A 23 -0.18 -1.67 -8.96
CA GLY A 23 1.20 -2.15 -8.80
C GLY A 23 2.03 -1.34 -7.81
N ARG A 24 1.75 -0.04 -7.66
CA ARG A 24 2.39 0.84 -6.66
C ARG A 24 1.83 0.61 -5.27
N GLU A 25 0.51 0.50 -5.12
CA GLU A 25 -0.14 0.21 -3.83
C GLU A 25 0.33 -1.13 -3.26
N GLU A 26 0.26 -2.19 -4.06
CA GLU A 26 0.75 -3.52 -3.68
C GLU A 26 2.26 -3.52 -3.40
N GLY A 27 3.03 -2.73 -4.16
CA GLY A 27 4.47 -2.56 -3.97
C GLY A 27 4.82 -1.85 -2.67
N ALA A 28 4.11 -0.78 -2.33
CA ALA A 28 4.31 -0.02 -1.10
C ALA A 28 3.95 -0.84 0.14
N ALA A 29 2.81 -1.55 0.11
CA ALA A 29 2.41 -2.45 1.19
C ALA A 29 3.42 -3.58 1.40
N ARG A 30 3.92 -4.21 0.33
CA ARG A 30 4.98 -5.23 0.43
C ARG A 30 6.27 -4.68 1.01
N LEU A 31 6.71 -3.50 0.58
CA LEU A 31 7.93 -2.88 1.08
C LEU A 31 7.79 -2.53 2.56
N LEU A 32 6.65 -1.96 2.96
CA LEU A 32 6.34 -1.67 4.36
C LEU A 32 6.43 -2.94 5.21
N LEU A 33 5.76 -4.02 4.80
CA LEU A 33 5.81 -5.31 5.50
C LEU A 33 7.24 -5.83 5.64
N HIS A 34 8.04 -5.74 4.58
CA HIS A 34 9.43 -6.17 4.61
C HIS A 34 10.28 -5.33 5.59
N LEU A 35 10.04 -4.01 5.62
CA LEU A 35 10.73 -3.06 6.50
C LEU A 35 10.37 -3.29 7.97
N VAL A 36 9.08 -3.45 8.27
CA VAL A 36 8.58 -3.75 9.62
C VAL A 36 9.14 -5.10 10.07
N HIS A 37 9.13 -6.12 9.20
CA HIS A 37 9.63 -7.45 9.55
C HIS A 37 11.14 -7.44 9.82
N HIS A 38 11.90 -6.70 9.02
CA HIS A 38 13.35 -6.59 9.21
C HIS A 38 13.71 -5.76 10.46
N ARG A 39 12.92 -4.73 10.79
CA ARG A 39 13.24 -3.81 11.89
C ARG A 39 12.73 -4.31 13.25
N PHE A 40 11.57 -4.96 13.26
CA PHE A 40 10.90 -5.40 14.48
C PHE A 40 10.81 -6.93 14.62
N GLY A 41 11.12 -7.69 13.56
CA GLY A 41 11.04 -9.15 13.57
C GLY A 41 9.61 -9.65 13.34
N GLU A 42 9.11 -10.48 14.25
CA GLU A 42 7.79 -11.07 14.13
C GLU A 42 6.69 -10.01 14.29
N ILE A 43 5.88 -9.86 13.23
CA ILE A 43 4.75 -8.94 13.20
C ILE A 43 3.47 -9.77 13.39
N PRO A 44 2.52 -9.33 14.22
CA PRO A 44 1.23 -10.00 14.34
C PRO A 44 0.49 -10.09 13.01
N GLU A 45 -0.17 -11.21 12.77
CA GLU A 45 -0.91 -11.48 11.52
C GLU A 45 -2.00 -10.42 11.26
N TYR A 46 -2.67 -9.94 12.31
CA TYR A 46 -3.65 -8.85 12.21
C TYR A 46 -3.05 -7.54 11.69
N ALA A 47 -1.79 -7.25 12.01
CA ALA A 47 -1.11 -6.04 11.54
C ALA A 47 -0.69 -6.21 10.08
N THR A 48 -0.24 -7.41 9.71
CA THR A 48 0.08 -7.77 8.33
C THR A 48 -1.13 -7.62 7.41
N GLU A 49 -2.29 -8.14 7.82
CA GLU A 49 -3.55 -7.98 7.08
C GLU A 49 -3.94 -6.50 6.95
N GLN A 50 -3.86 -5.72 8.04
CA GLN A 50 -4.17 -4.29 7.98
C GLN A 50 -3.22 -3.57 7.02
N MET A 51 -1.94 -3.91 7.01
CA MET A 51 -0.95 -3.32 6.11
C MET A 51 -1.20 -3.63 4.63
N GLN A 52 -1.76 -4.80 4.31
CA GLN A 52 -2.16 -5.15 2.94
C GLN A 52 -3.37 -4.37 2.44
N HIS A 53 -4.18 -3.83 3.34
CA HIS A 53 -5.34 -3.01 3.02
C HIS A 53 -5.07 -1.49 3.09
N LEU A 54 -3.82 -1.08 3.32
CA LEU A 54 -3.46 0.33 3.33
C LEU A 54 -3.46 0.90 1.92
N SER A 55 -3.97 2.12 1.79
CA SER A 55 -3.73 2.94 0.60
C SER A 55 -2.26 3.34 0.49
N LEU A 56 -1.81 3.68 -0.73
CA LEU A 56 -0.45 4.15 -0.99
C LEU A 56 -0.01 5.26 0.00
N THR A 57 -0.88 6.24 0.21
CA THR A 57 -0.61 7.40 1.08
C THR A 57 -0.43 6.99 2.55
N GLN A 58 -1.21 6.01 3.03
CA GLN A 58 -1.07 5.50 4.39
C GLN A 58 0.19 4.65 4.54
N ALA A 59 0.51 3.82 3.54
CA ALA A 59 1.73 3.03 3.53
C ALA A 59 2.97 3.94 3.57
N GLU A 60 3.01 5.01 2.78
CA GLU A 60 4.10 6.00 2.81
C GLU A 60 4.25 6.68 4.17
N ALA A 61 3.14 7.15 4.77
CA ALA A 61 3.17 7.74 6.11
C ALA A 61 3.66 6.75 7.18
N LEU A 62 3.31 5.47 7.03
CA LEU A 62 3.75 4.41 7.94
C LEU A 62 5.21 4.03 7.75
N VAL A 63 5.82 4.23 6.58
CA VAL A 63 7.28 4.05 6.41
C VAL A 63 8.03 5.03 7.31
N ASP A 64 7.64 6.31 7.30
CA ASP A 64 8.25 7.31 8.18
C ASP A 64 7.96 7.00 9.66
N ALA A 65 6.73 6.57 9.97
CA ALA A 65 6.37 6.15 11.33
C ALA A 65 7.19 4.94 11.80
N VAL A 66 7.43 3.93 10.94
CA VAL A 66 8.32 2.79 11.19
C VAL A 66 9.71 3.32 11.52
N LEU A 67 10.26 4.22 10.72
CA LEU A 67 11.62 4.71 10.92
C LEU A 67 11.77 5.52 12.21
N ALA A 68 10.72 6.26 12.61
CA ALA A 68 10.68 7.07 13.82
C ALA A 68 10.36 6.30 15.10
N SER A 69 9.67 5.17 15.01
CA SER A 69 9.30 4.36 16.18
C SER A 69 10.47 3.51 16.65
N GLU A 70 10.69 3.34 17.96
CA GLU A 70 11.79 2.51 18.47
C GLU A 70 11.38 1.07 18.78
N SER A 71 10.06 0.81 18.81
CA SER A 71 9.49 -0.51 19.11
C SER A 71 8.27 -0.85 18.25
N LEU A 72 7.99 -2.15 18.13
CA LEU A 72 6.84 -2.64 17.39
C LEU A 72 5.53 -2.12 17.97
N ASP A 73 5.39 -2.12 19.31
CA ASP A 73 4.21 -1.59 19.98
C ASP A 73 3.95 -0.12 19.66
N GLN A 74 5.01 0.70 19.58
CA GLN A 74 4.88 2.12 19.23
C GLN A 74 4.47 2.32 17.77
N PHE A 75 4.92 1.43 16.87
CA PHE A 75 4.48 1.42 15.49
C PHE A 75 3.02 0.94 15.37
N LEU A 76 2.65 -0.13 16.05
CA LEU A 76 1.29 -0.69 16.05
C LEU A 76 0.27 0.31 16.61
N ALA A 77 0.67 1.15 17.57
CA ALA A 77 -0.16 2.25 18.06
C ALA A 77 -0.42 3.35 17.01
N GLN A 78 0.43 3.47 15.98
CA GLN A 78 0.25 4.38 14.86
C GLN A 78 -0.45 3.74 13.66
N LEU A 79 -0.67 2.42 13.69
CA LEU A 79 -1.37 1.73 12.63
C LEU A 79 -2.84 2.19 12.61
N PRO A 80 -3.33 2.76 11.50
CA PRO A 80 -4.70 3.23 11.43
C PRO A 80 -5.66 2.04 11.59
N PRO A 81 -6.82 2.24 12.26
CA PRO A 81 -7.83 1.20 12.33
C PRO A 81 -8.28 0.82 10.92
N ARG A 82 -8.52 -0.49 10.69
CA ARG A 82 -9.05 -1.04 9.43
C ARG A 82 -10.11 -0.07 8.87
N PRO A 83 -9.96 0.41 7.61
CA PRO A 83 -10.97 1.28 7.03
C PRO A 83 -12.30 0.50 7.02
N GLU A 84 -13.24 0.92 7.87
CA GLU A 84 -14.63 0.50 7.78
C GLU A 84 -15.13 1.01 6.43
N ALA A 85 -15.38 0.06 5.51
CA ALA A 85 -16.02 0.32 4.23
C ALA A 85 -17.50 0.68 4.42
#